data_AF-A0A964F049-F1
#
_entry.id   AF-A0A964F049-F1
#
_cell.length_a   1.000
_cell.length_b   1.000
_cell.length_c   1.000
_cell.angle_alpha   90.00
_cell.angle_beta   90.00
_cell.angle_gamma   90.00
#
_symmetry.space_group_name_H-M   'P 1'
#
loop_
_entity.id
_entity.type
_entity.pdbx_description
1 polymer ?
#
loop_
_entity_poly.entity_id
_entity_poly.type
_entity_poly.pdbx_seq_one_letter_code
_entity_poly.pdbx_strand_id
1 'polypeptide(L)'
;MTETTPAIPDLEDLLDPAVHLLDLSDELATAIEDTYRRAVDLRDARLAGKPVDLRALLIAYGGLCALMAQAQQQLQRMGEAIEATPLTVPGADR
;
A
#
# COMPACT_ATOMS: atom_id res chain seq x y z
N MET A 1 -28.76 33.31 12.33
CA MET A 1 -28.59 31.84 12.41
C MET A 1 -27.62 31.49 11.31
N THR A 2 -26.37 31.18 11.64
CA THR A 2 -25.32 30.86 10.67
C THR A 2 -25.53 29.43 10.18
N GLU A 3 -25.84 29.29 8.88
CA GLU A 3 -25.90 27.99 8.20
C GLU A 3 -24.49 27.41 8.15
N THR A 4 -24.24 26.35 8.92
CA THR A 4 -23.00 25.59 8.85
C THR A 4 -23.13 24.62 7.67
N THR A 5 -22.68 25.05 6.48
CA THR A 5 -22.49 24.13 5.36
C THR A 5 -21.54 23.02 5.81
N PRO A 6 -21.92 21.73 5.71
CA PRO A 6 -21.00 20.65 6.04
C PRO A 6 -19.80 20.75 5.10
N ALA A 7 -18.60 20.90 5.70
CA ALA A 7 -17.36 20.87 4.95
C ALA A 7 -17.27 19.49 4.30
N ILE A 8 -17.43 19.46 2.97
CA ILE A 8 -17.00 18.31 2.17
C ILE A 8 -15.49 18.23 2.44
N PRO A 9 -14.94 17.09 2.93
CA PRO A 9 -13.49 16.93 3.06
C PRO A 9 -12.86 17.32 1.72
N ASP A 10 -11.75 18.04 1.77
CA ASP A 10 -11.18 18.63 0.57
C ASP A 10 -10.97 17.50 -0.44
N LEU A 11 -11.35 17.70 -1.71
CA LEU A 11 -11.28 16.64 -2.71
C LEU A 11 -9.85 16.08 -2.81
N GLU A 12 -8.86 16.92 -2.49
CA GLU A 12 -7.45 16.58 -2.34
C GLU A 12 -7.19 15.58 -1.20
N ASP A 13 -7.86 15.69 -0.05
CA ASP A 13 -7.75 14.76 1.09
C ASP A 13 -8.24 13.34 0.74
N LEU A 14 -9.13 13.21 -0.25
CA LEU A 14 -9.63 11.92 -0.75
C LEU A 14 -8.81 11.37 -1.93
N LEU A 15 -8.27 12.25 -2.79
CA LEU A 15 -7.54 11.85 -4.00
C LEU A 15 -6.07 11.51 -3.71
N ASP A 16 -5.41 12.21 -2.78
CA ASP A 16 -4.02 11.97 -2.42
C ASP A 16 -3.76 10.53 -1.94
N PRO A 17 -4.60 9.95 -1.05
CA PRO A 17 -4.46 8.54 -0.66
C PRO A 17 -4.65 7.57 -1.83
N ALA A 18 -5.54 7.89 -2.79
CA ALA A 18 -5.83 7.03 -3.92
C ALA A 18 -4.70 7.02 -4.97
N VAL A 19 -4.06 8.17 -5.22
CA VAL A 19 -2.86 8.25 -6.06
C VAL A 19 -1.70 7.49 -5.40
N HIS A 20 -1.55 7.64 -4.08
CA HIS A 20 -0.47 6.98 -3.35
C HIS A 20 -0.59 5.45 -3.30
N LEU A 21 -1.81 4.90 -3.44
CA LEU A 21 -2.05 3.47 -3.59
C LEU A 21 -1.52 2.90 -4.91
N LEU A 22 -1.57 3.67 -6.01
CA LEU A 22 -1.07 3.23 -7.30
C LEU A 22 0.46 3.12 -7.28
N ASP A 23 1.14 4.14 -6.75
CA ASP A 23 2.59 4.11 -6.56
C ASP A 23 3.01 2.91 -5.71
N LEU A 24 2.28 2.66 -4.61
CA LEU A 24 2.56 1.54 -3.72
C LEU A 24 2.31 0.17 -4.37
N SER A 25 1.35 0.08 -5.30
CA SER A 25 1.11 -1.15 -6.07
C SER A 25 2.30 -1.50 -6.95
N ASP A 26 2.89 -0.52 -7.63
CA ASP A 26 4.06 -0.73 -8.50
C ASP A 26 5.31 -1.09 -7.69
N GLU A 27 5.51 -0.45 -6.53
CA GLU A 27 6.57 -0.79 -5.59
C GLU A 27 6.41 -2.22 -5.02
N LEU A 28 5.19 -2.61 -4.65
CA LEU A 28 4.88 -3.96 -4.19
C LEU A 28 5.16 -5.01 -5.26
N ALA A 29 4.74 -4.77 -6.50
CA ALA A 29 5.00 -5.68 -7.62
C ALA A 29 6.52 -5.88 -7.82
N THR A 30 7.28 -4.80 -7.81
CA THR A 30 8.74 -4.82 -7.93
C THR A 30 9.40 -5.57 -6.77
N ALA A 31 8.96 -5.35 -5.54
CA ALA A 31 9.50 -6.02 -4.35
C ALA A 31 9.18 -7.52 -4.33
N ILE A 32 7.99 -7.93 -4.80
CA ILE A 32 7.62 -9.34 -4.96
C ILE A 32 8.55 -10.03 -5.96
N GLU A 33 8.77 -9.41 -7.12
CA GLU A 33 9.64 -9.96 -8.16
C GLU A 33 11.09 -10.12 -7.67
N ASP A 34 11.66 -9.10 -7.02
CA ASP A 34 13.03 -9.16 -6.51
C ASP A 34 13.18 -10.25 -5.42
N THR A 35 12.19 -10.34 -4.52
CA THR A 35 12.17 -11.38 -3.47
C THR A 35 12.09 -12.78 -4.09
N TYR A 36 11.22 -12.97 -5.09
CA TYR A 36 11.08 -14.25 -5.80
C TYR A 36 12.37 -14.64 -6.52
N ARG A 37 12.97 -13.71 -7.28
CA ARG A 37 14.22 -13.95 -8.00
C ARG A 37 15.33 -14.40 -7.05
N ARG A 38 15.52 -13.70 -5.93
CA ARG A 38 16.53 -14.06 -4.93
C ARG A 38 16.27 -15.41 -4.28
N ALA A 39 15.00 -15.78 -4.06
CA ALA A 39 14.65 -17.09 -3.54
C ALA A 39 14.98 -18.20 -4.54
N VAL A 40 14.75 -17.97 -5.84
CA VAL A 40 15.12 -18.90 -6.92
C VAL A 40 16.64 -19.03 -7.01
N ASP A 41 17.38 -17.92 -7.07
CA ASP A 41 18.85 -17.93 -7.12
C ASP A 41 19.45 -18.71 -5.95
N LEU A 42 18.88 -18.52 -4.75
CA LEU A 42 19.31 -19.21 -3.53
C LEU A 42 19.04 -20.72 -3.60
N ARG A 43 17.87 -21.11 -4.10
CA ARG A 43 17.50 -22.51 -4.32
C ARG A 43 18.45 -23.16 -5.32
N ASP A 44 18.72 -22.49 -6.43
CA ASP A 44 19.53 -23.02 -7.51
C ASP A 44 21.01 -23.13 -7.10
N ALA A 45 21.53 -22.15 -6.34
CA ALA A 45 22.85 -22.23 -5.72
C ALA A 45 22.97 -23.44 -4.77
N ARG A 46 21.95 -23.65 -3.93
CA ARG A 46 21.89 -24.80 -3.02
C ARG A 46 21.88 -26.13 -3.78
N LEU A 47 21.07 -26.25 -4.83
CA LEU A 47 20.99 -27.46 -5.66
C LEU A 47 22.31 -27.74 -6.40
N ALA A 48 23.02 -26.71 -6.80
CA ALA A 48 24.33 -26.82 -7.45
C ALA A 48 25.49 -27.07 -6.46
N GLY A 49 25.22 -27.20 -5.14
CA GLY A 49 26.26 -27.37 -4.12
C GLY A 49 27.16 -26.15 -3.94
N LYS A 50 26.72 -24.97 -4.39
CA LYS A 50 27.45 -23.71 -4.25
C LYS A 50 27.25 -23.13 -2.85
N PRO A 51 28.21 -22.35 -2.32
CA PRO A 51 27.99 -21.59 -1.11
C PRO A 51 26.79 -20.65 -1.27
N VAL A 52 25.99 -20.55 -0.22
CA VAL A 52 24.74 -19.79 -0.22
C VAL A 52 24.85 -18.60 0.71
N ASP A 53 24.49 -17.40 0.23
CA ASP A 53 24.35 -16.20 1.04
C ASP A 53 22.86 -15.82 1.16
N LEU A 54 22.33 -15.96 2.38
CA LEU A 54 20.93 -15.66 2.72
C LEU A 54 20.66 -14.16 2.87
N ARG A 55 21.69 -13.33 3.06
CA ARG A 55 21.52 -11.92 3.43
C ARG A 55 20.71 -11.15 2.39
N ALA A 56 21.02 -11.37 1.11
CA ALA A 56 20.32 -10.77 -0.02
C ALA A 56 18.81 -11.06 0.02
N LEU A 57 18.43 -12.31 0.24
CA LEU A 57 17.03 -12.74 0.33
C LEU A 57 16.33 -12.13 1.56
N LEU A 58 17.00 -12.13 2.72
CA LEU A 58 16.43 -11.55 3.95
C LEU A 58 16.19 -10.05 3.84
N ILE A 59 17.09 -9.31 3.18
CA ILE A 59 16.90 -7.87 2.92
C ILE A 59 15.68 -7.64 2.02
N ALA A 60 15.57 -8.37 0.91
CA ALA A 60 14.43 -8.23 0.00
C ALA A 60 13.11 -8.59 0.67
N TYR A 61 13.07 -9.70 1.40
CA TYR A 61 11.90 -10.13 2.15
C TYR A 61 11.49 -9.09 3.22
N GLY A 62 12.44 -8.55 3.97
CA GLY A 62 12.18 -7.48 4.94
C GLY A 62 11.60 -6.23 4.29
N GLY A 63 12.12 -5.83 3.13
CA GLY A 63 11.58 -4.71 2.34
C GLY A 63 10.14 -4.96 1.87
N LEU A 64 9.85 -6.16 1.36
CA LEU A 64 8.49 -6.55 0.98
C LEU A 64 7.52 -6.48 2.17
N CYS A 65 7.92 -6.99 3.34
CA CYS A 65 7.09 -6.90 4.54
C CYS A 65 6.81 -5.46 4.96
N ALA A 66 7.79 -4.56 4.85
CA ALA A 66 7.61 -3.14 5.17
C ALA A 66 6.60 -2.47 4.21
N LEU A 67 6.70 -2.73 2.91
CA LEU A 67 5.75 -2.21 1.91
C LEU A 67 4.33 -2.74 2.14
N MET A 68 4.18 -4.02 2.47
CA MET A 68 2.87 -4.59 2.81
C MET A 68 2.27 -3.94 4.06
N ALA A 69 3.07 -3.66 5.08
CA ALA A 69 2.63 -2.98 6.29
C ALA A 69 2.20 -1.54 6.00
N GLN A 70 2.95 -0.82 5.14
CA GLN A 70 2.58 0.52 4.69
C GLN A 70 1.24 0.50 3.92
N ALA A 71 1.02 -0.49 3.06
CA ALA A 71 -0.24 -0.64 2.32
C ALA A 71 -1.43 -0.86 3.25
N GLN A 72 -1.28 -1.73 4.26
CA GLN A 72 -2.32 -1.96 5.26
C GLN A 72 -2.64 -0.67 6.03
N GLN A 73 -1.62 0.09 6.42
CA GLN A 73 -1.82 1.34 7.14
C GLN A 73 -2.55 2.39 6.28
N GLN A 74 -2.23 2.50 4.99
CA GLN A 74 -2.93 3.42 4.09
C GLN A 74 -4.39 3.02 3.90
N LEU A 75 -4.67 1.73 3.67
CA LEU A 75 -6.03 1.22 3.57
C LEU A 75 -6.85 1.51 4.84
N GLN A 76 -6.24 1.35 6.02
CA GLN A 76 -6.89 1.67 7.29
C GLN A 76 -7.24 3.16 7.38
N ARG A 77 -6.29 4.06 7.07
CA ARG A 77 -6.55 5.51 7.09
C ARG A 77 -7.65 5.91 6.11
N MET A 78 -7.69 5.28 4.94
CA MET A 78 -8.77 5.51 3.97
C MET A 78 -10.13 5.04 4.50
N GLY A 79 -10.18 3.88 5.14
CA GLY A 79 -11.39 3.39 5.81
C GLY A 79 -11.89 4.36 6.88
N GLU A 80 -10.99 4.84 7.75
CA GLU A 80 -11.30 5.82 8.79
C GLU A 80 -11.77 7.16 8.19
N ALA A 81 -11.15 7.64 7.11
CA ALA A 81 -11.57 8.87 6.42
C ALA A 81 -12.96 8.72 5.78
N ILE A 82 -13.27 7.57 5.18
CA ILE A 82 -14.59 7.29 4.60
C ILE A 82 -15.65 7.24 5.71
N GLU A 83 -15.39 6.57 6.83
CA GLU A 83 -16.32 6.50 7.97
C GLU A 83 -16.56 7.86 8.63
N ALA A 84 -15.52 8.71 8.70
CA ALA A 84 -15.61 10.05 9.27
C ALA A 84 -16.31 11.06 8.35
N THR A 85 -16.46 10.76 7.07
CA THR A 85 -17.07 11.65 6.09
C THR A 85 -18.59 11.45 6.05
N PRO A 86 -19.42 12.44 6.46
CA PRO A 86 -20.86 12.35 6.24
C PRO A 86 -21.12 12.39 4.73
N LEU A 87 -21.50 11.25 4.15
CA LEU A 87 -21.94 11.12 2.76
C LEU A 87 -23.34 11.74 2.56
N THR A 88 -23.51 13.00 2.96
CA THR A 88 -24.69 13.77 2.57
C THR A 88 -24.37 14.50 1.28
N VAL A 89 -24.76 13.90 0.16
CA VAL A 89 -24.89 14.61 -1.11
C VAL A 89 -26.11 15.54 -0.99
N PRO A 90 -25.95 16.88 -1.08
CA PRO A 90 -27.10 17.76 -1.12
C PRO A 90 -27.88 17.48 -2.42
N GLY A 91 -29.07 16.87 -2.31
CA GLY A 91 -29.98 16.70 -3.45
C GLY A 91 -30.62 15.32 -3.70
N ALA A 92 -30.53 14.38 -2.76
CA ALA A 92 -31.18 13.07 -2.90
C ALA A 92 -32.69 13.03 -2.56
N ASP A 93 -33.37 14.18 -2.54
CA ASP A 93 -34.83 14.27 -2.50
C ASP A 93 -35.31 15.07 -3.72
N ARG A 94 -35.76 14.35 -4.75
CA ARG A 94 -36.73 14.83 -5.74
C ARG A 94 -37.81 13.79 -5.91
#